data_AF-A0AAD2GQH0-F1
#
_entry.id   AF-A0AAD2GQH0-F1
#
_cell.length_a   1.000
_cell.length_b   1.000
_cell.length_c   1.000
_cell.angle_alpha   90.00
_cell.angle_beta   90.00
_cell.angle_gamma   90.00
#
_symmetry.space_group_name_H-M   'P 1'
#
loop_
_entity.id
_entity.type
_entity.pdbx_description
1 polymer ?
#
loop_
_entity_poly.entity_id
_entity_poly.type
_entity_poly.pdbx_seq_one_letter_code
_entity_poly.pdbx_strand_id
1 'polypeptide(L)'
;MVCSTGSLMNLSVGSENGSGGSDTRGISLDSASRSMRHCSSKIESEWYKMHAERREKEPGSHPRVLFSCSGRHSSDPMAFSLALAVFAALAVPVSTAPTPDVVICPDGTFVPSSVCCAFIPIVKDLQENVFENLCSEDAHEVLRLTFHDAIAISQSLGASAGGGADGSMLLFPTVEPFYGANDGLDNSINNLIPVLHRHNVSAGDLIQFAGAVAVGNCPGAPRLEFLAGRKNAVAPAIDGLIPEPADSVTKILNRFADAGNFSPFEVVSLLASHTVARADKVDTTLIAAPFDSTPFDFDTQIFLEVLLKGTGYPGTGNNPGEVMSPLPLTYQNNTGEMRLQSDFAFARDPRTACYWQNFIGKSHRSDCMRRKLTPSFLDEQDYMAYSFKAAMAKMAILGSRRSDLVDCSAVVPVPKPALNKPASYPATKHARDIQQACPYYEFPTLTTDRGTVETQIPHCPDGGQLCPPIRLPGPA
;
A
#
# COMPACT_ATOMS: atom_id res chain seq x y z
N MET A 1 48.53 19.76 31.55
CA MET A 1 49.84 20.21 31.00
C MET A 1 49.61 20.80 29.61
N VAL A 2 50.48 21.71 29.17
CA VAL A 2 50.18 22.73 28.15
C VAL A 2 51.10 22.61 26.92
N CYS A 3 50.54 22.85 25.72
CA CYS A 3 51.08 23.58 24.54
C CYS A 3 50.47 23.01 23.23
N SER A 4 49.79 23.77 22.34
CA SER A 4 50.24 24.91 21.46
C SER A 4 51.29 24.49 20.43
N THR A 5 51.33 24.85 19.14
CA THR A 5 50.57 25.78 18.23
C THR A 5 50.40 25.10 16.85
N GLY A 6 49.77 25.61 15.78
CA GLY A 6 49.00 26.86 15.56
C GLY A 6 49.60 27.82 14.49
N SER A 7 49.21 27.73 13.21
CA SER A 7 49.46 28.79 12.20
C SER A 7 48.54 28.74 10.96
N LEU A 8 48.02 29.90 10.59
CA LEU A 8 47.37 30.25 9.33
C LEU A 8 48.37 31.01 8.44
N MET A 9 48.24 30.91 7.12
CA MET A 9 48.61 32.02 6.22
C MET A 9 47.86 31.92 4.88
N ASN A 10 46.99 32.90 4.62
CA ASN A 10 46.52 33.25 3.29
C ASN A 10 47.55 34.16 2.63
N LEU A 11 47.70 34.09 1.31
CA LEU A 11 47.84 35.28 0.45
C LEU A 11 47.58 34.91 -1.02
N SER A 12 46.88 35.81 -1.72
CA SER A 12 46.46 35.68 -3.11
C SER A 12 47.18 36.72 -3.97
N VAL A 13 47.66 36.32 -5.14
CA VAL A 13 48.00 37.19 -6.29
C VAL A 13 47.63 36.39 -7.55
N GLY A 14 47.05 37.02 -8.57
CA GLY A 14 46.53 36.33 -9.76
C GLY A 14 46.90 36.99 -11.10
N SER A 15 46.34 36.43 -12.19
CA SER A 15 46.37 36.90 -13.59
C SER A 15 47.77 36.93 -14.26
N GLU A 16 48.03 36.36 -15.44
CA GLU A 16 47.31 36.50 -16.71
C GLU A 16 47.59 35.37 -17.74
N ASN A 17 46.67 35.21 -18.71
CA ASN A 17 46.81 34.84 -20.14
C ASN A 17 47.77 33.72 -20.63
N GLY A 18 47.25 32.77 -21.43
CA GLY A 18 48.10 31.96 -22.34
C GLY A 18 47.52 30.66 -22.94
N SER A 19 46.57 30.76 -23.87
CA SER A 19 46.31 29.84 -25.01
C SER A 19 46.60 28.31 -24.92
N GLY A 20 45.54 27.51 -25.11
CA GLY A 20 45.49 26.44 -26.12
C GLY A 20 46.16 25.08 -25.83
N GLY A 21 45.35 24.05 -25.60
CA GLY A 21 45.80 22.65 -25.62
C GLY A 21 44.69 21.67 -25.27
N SER A 22 44.23 20.89 -26.24
CA SER A 22 43.29 19.77 -26.04
C SER A 22 43.98 18.59 -25.36
N ASP A 23 43.41 18.04 -24.28
CA ASP A 23 43.82 16.71 -23.79
C ASP A 23 42.67 15.99 -23.07
N THR A 24 42.05 15.02 -23.76
CA THR A 24 41.03 14.12 -23.19
C THR A 24 41.69 13.06 -22.33
N ARG A 25 41.56 13.14 -21.00
CA ARG A 25 42.02 12.08 -20.09
C ARG A 25 40.86 11.23 -19.60
N GLY A 26 40.79 10.01 -20.13
CA GLY A 26 39.80 9.02 -19.76
C GLY A 26 39.94 8.58 -18.30
N ILE A 27 38.82 8.43 -17.61
CA ILE A 27 38.75 7.80 -16.29
C ILE A 27 38.96 6.30 -16.48
N SER A 28 40.03 5.75 -15.89
CA SER A 28 40.32 4.32 -15.98
C SER A 28 39.27 3.47 -15.26
N LEU A 29 38.77 2.45 -15.97
CA LEU A 29 37.79 1.46 -15.49
C LEU A 29 38.25 0.67 -14.25
N ASP A 30 39.54 0.66 -13.92
CA ASP A 30 40.08 -0.05 -12.76
C ASP A 30 39.73 0.59 -11.40
N SER A 31 39.44 1.89 -11.35
CA SER A 31 39.11 2.56 -10.08
C SER A 31 37.75 2.10 -9.53
N ALA A 32 36.72 2.06 -10.38
CA ALA A 32 35.39 1.56 -10.02
C ALA A 32 35.41 0.08 -9.60
N SER A 33 36.30 -0.72 -10.23
CA SER A 33 36.47 -2.15 -9.98
C SER A 33 37.05 -2.48 -8.60
N ARG A 34 37.85 -1.57 -8.01
CA ARG A 34 38.35 -1.73 -6.62
C ARG A 34 37.30 -1.37 -5.58
N SER A 35 36.48 -0.34 -5.82
CA SER A 35 35.45 0.08 -4.85
C SER A 35 34.34 -0.96 -4.70
N MET A 36 33.86 -1.56 -5.80
CA MET A 36 32.84 -2.62 -5.74
C MET A 36 33.29 -3.85 -4.93
N ARG A 37 34.57 -4.23 -5.02
CA ARG A 37 35.10 -5.40 -4.30
C ARG A 37 35.21 -5.19 -2.78
N HIS A 38 35.35 -3.95 -2.31
CA HIS A 38 35.43 -3.66 -0.88
C HIS A 38 34.05 -3.66 -0.18
N CYS A 39 32.97 -3.45 -0.93
CA CYS A 39 31.60 -3.52 -0.40
C CYS A 39 31.13 -4.97 -0.19
N SER A 40 31.53 -5.89 -1.09
CA SER A 40 31.12 -7.30 -1.03
C SER A 40 31.72 -8.06 0.16
N SER A 41 33.03 -7.91 0.42
CA SER A 41 33.75 -8.77 1.38
C SER A 41 33.43 -8.49 2.85
N LYS A 42 32.90 -7.31 3.18
CA LYS A 42 32.49 -6.97 4.56
C LYS A 42 31.08 -7.41 4.92
N ILE A 43 30.21 -7.64 3.93
CA ILE A 43 28.82 -8.05 4.14
C ILE A 43 28.74 -9.57 4.34
N GLU A 44 29.48 -10.35 3.55
CA GLU A 44 29.50 -11.82 3.68
C GLU A 44 30.07 -12.28 5.04
N SER A 45 31.08 -11.59 5.59
CA SER A 45 31.70 -11.97 6.87
C SER A 45 30.81 -11.78 8.09
N GLU A 46 29.90 -10.80 8.06
CA GLU A 46 28.97 -10.54 9.17
C GLU A 46 27.69 -11.38 9.04
N TRP A 47 27.22 -11.61 7.80
CA TRP A 47 26.08 -12.51 7.54
C TRP A 47 26.38 -13.95 7.95
N TYR A 48 27.59 -14.45 7.69
CA TYR A 48 28.00 -15.80 8.13
C TYR A 48 28.11 -15.95 9.65
N LYS A 49 28.52 -14.89 10.37
CA LYS A 49 28.58 -14.91 11.85
C LYS A 49 27.18 -14.93 12.47
N MET A 50 26.29 -14.05 12.02
CA MET A 50 24.91 -13.97 12.54
C MET A 50 24.08 -15.24 12.30
N HIS A 51 24.43 -16.06 11.30
CA HIS A 51 23.73 -17.31 11.00
C HIS A 51 24.44 -18.59 11.49
N ALA A 52 25.68 -18.51 11.97
CA ALA A 52 26.37 -19.64 12.62
C ALA A 52 25.78 -19.93 14.02
N GLU A 53 25.38 -18.90 14.77
CA GLU A 53 24.90 -19.02 16.16
C GLU A 53 23.45 -19.53 16.32
N ARG A 54 22.78 -19.93 15.22
CA ARG A 54 21.41 -20.49 15.24
C ARG A 54 21.30 -21.92 14.71
N ARG A 55 22.39 -22.68 14.62
CA ARG A 55 22.38 -24.10 14.22
C ARG A 55 23.06 -25.05 15.21
N GLU A 56 22.73 -24.92 16.49
CA GLU A 56 22.88 -26.01 17.46
C GLU A 56 21.54 -26.30 18.17
N LYS A 57 20.68 -27.07 17.51
CA LYS A 57 19.79 -28.06 18.14
C LYS A 57 19.10 -28.96 17.11
N GLU A 58 19.25 -30.26 17.36
CA GLU A 58 18.58 -31.45 16.82
C GLU A 58 18.89 -31.95 15.37
N PRO A 59 19.00 -33.28 15.17
CA PRO A 59 19.43 -33.89 13.91
C PRO A 59 18.29 -34.57 13.12
N GLY A 60 18.36 -34.49 11.78
CA GLY A 60 17.43 -35.20 10.89
C GLY A 60 17.98 -35.33 9.47
N SER A 61 18.22 -36.57 9.04
CA SER A 61 18.78 -36.97 7.75
C SER A 61 18.08 -36.42 6.50
N HIS A 62 18.85 -36.02 5.47
CA HIS A 62 18.64 -36.42 4.06
C HIS A 62 19.88 -36.10 3.19
N PRO A 63 20.08 -36.79 2.03
CA PRO A 63 21.39 -36.88 1.37
C PRO A 63 21.73 -35.70 0.43
N ARG A 64 23.03 -35.41 0.31
CA ARG A 64 23.57 -34.41 -0.62
C ARG A 64 23.68 -34.98 -2.05
N VAL A 65 23.11 -34.27 -3.02
CA VAL A 65 23.46 -34.44 -4.45
C VAL A 65 24.45 -33.33 -4.81
N LEU A 66 25.68 -33.72 -5.15
CA LEU A 66 26.73 -32.81 -5.63
C LEU A 66 26.73 -32.77 -7.15
N PHE A 67 26.38 -31.63 -7.74
CA PHE A 67 26.72 -31.35 -9.13
C PHE A 67 28.17 -30.86 -9.21
N SER A 68 29.02 -31.61 -9.92
CA SER A 68 30.35 -31.17 -10.29
C SER A 68 30.39 -30.87 -11.79
N CYS A 69 30.83 -29.67 -12.15
CA CYS A 69 31.19 -29.33 -13.52
C CYS A 69 32.68 -29.64 -13.72
N SER A 70 33.01 -30.41 -14.74
CA SER A 70 34.36 -30.49 -15.28
C SER A 70 34.29 -30.63 -16.80
N GLY A 71 35.16 -29.92 -17.50
CA GLY A 71 35.20 -29.90 -18.95
C GLY A 71 36.60 -30.14 -19.49
N ARG A 72 36.62 -30.44 -20.79
CA ARG A 72 37.76 -30.54 -21.73
C ARG A 72 38.57 -31.84 -21.77
N HIS A 73 38.47 -32.45 -22.95
CA HIS A 73 39.54 -32.99 -23.79
C HIS A 73 40.60 -33.91 -23.18
N SER A 74 40.57 -35.17 -23.63
CA SER A 74 41.68 -35.69 -24.44
C SER A 74 41.15 -36.55 -25.59
N SER A 75 41.91 -36.60 -26.68
CA SER A 75 41.65 -37.36 -27.91
C SER A 75 42.17 -38.79 -27.82
N ASP A 76 41.50 -39.74 -28.45
CA ASP A 76 42.12 -40.89 -29.15
C ASP A 76 41.10 -41.61 -30.08
N PRO A 77 41.56 -42.43 -31.06
CA PRO A 77 40.82 -42.64 -32.32
C PRO A 77 39.77 -43.76 -32.32
N MET A 78 38.86 -43.68 -33.28
CA MET A 78 37.67 -44.54 -33.42
C MET A 78 38.00 -45.99 -33.81
N ALA A 79 37.40 -46.95 -33.10
CA ALA A 79 37.11 -48.28 -33.62
C ALA A 79 35.60 -48.36 -33.93
N PHE A 80 35.25 -48.54 -35.21
CA PHE A 80 33.87 -48.57 -35.68
C PHE A 80 33.22 -49.94 -35.41
N SER A 81 32.51 -50.07 -34.29
CA SER A 81 31.62 -51.22 -34.04
C SER A 81 30.18 -50.86 -34.41
N LEU A 82 29.67 -51.51 -35.46
CA LEU A 82 28.33 -51.27 -36.02
C LEU A 82 27.23 -51.81 -35.11
N ALA A 83 26.77 -51.02 -34.15
CA ALA A 83 25.59 -51.32 -33.34
C ALA A 83 24.33 -50.72 -33.97
N LEU A 84 23.43 -51.56 -34.51
CA LEU A 84 22.09 -51.14 -34.92
C LEU A 84 21.25 -50.82 -33.67
N ALA A 85 21.27 -49.56 -33.23
CA ALA A 85 20.36 -49.06 -32.22
C ALA A 85 18.97 -48.84 -32.85
N VAL A 86 18.06 -49.78 -32.61
CA VAL A 86 16.64 -49.61 -32.93
C VAL A 86 16.08 -48.52 -32.02
N PHE A 87 15.88 -47.32 -32.56
CA PHE A 87 15.13 -46.26 -31.88
C PHE A 87 13.65 -46.65 -31.82
N ALA A 88 13.27 -47.36 -30.75
CA ALA A 88 11.88 -47.47 -30.35
C ALA A 88 11.39 -46.07 -29.94
N ALA A 89 10.60 -45.44 -30.82
CA ALA A 89 9.96 -44.16 -30.53
C ALA A 89 8.94 -44.35 -29.41
N LEU A 90 9.36 -44.09 -28.17
CA LEU A 90 8.47 -43.93 -27.03
C LEU A 90 7.62 -42.68 -27.26
N ALA A 91 6.45 -42.87 -27.86
CA ALA A 91 5.40 -41.86 -27.92
C ALA A 91 4.90 -41.60 -26.49
N VAL A 92 5.53 -40.64 -25.82
CA VAL A 92 5.01 -40.10 -24.57
C VAL A 92 3.67 -39.43 -24.91
N PRO A 93 2.54 -39.86 -24.34
CA PRO A 93 1.30 -39.14 -24.53
C PRO A 93 1.46 -37.75 -23.91
N VAL A 94 1.53 -36.73 -24.76
CA VAL A 94 1.37 -35.34 -24.32
C VAL A 94 -0.07 -35.23 -23.85
N SER A 95 -0.28 -35.43 -22.56
CA SER A 95 -1.56 -35.11 -21.93
C SER A 95 -1.75 -33.62 -22.07
N THR A 96 -2.57 -33.21 -23.04
CA THR A 96 -3.06 -31.84 -23.11
C THR A 96 -3.75 -31.56 -21.78
N ALA A 97 -3.15 -30.69 -20.96
CA ALA A 97 -3.83 -30.20 -19.78
C ALA A 97 -5.21 -29.69 -20.23
N PRO A 98 -6.31 -30.01 -19.52
CA PRO A 98 -7.60 -29.44 -19.85
C PRO A 98 -7.44 -27.92 -19.93
N THR A 99 -7.83 -27.32 -21.05
CA THR A 99 -8.00 -25.87 -21.10
C THR A 99 -8.94 -25.53 -19.94
N PRO A 100 -8.57 -24.65 -19.00
CA PRO A 100 -9.44 -24.31 -17.89
C PRO A 100 -10.78 -23.86 -18.48
N ASP A 101 -11.88 -24.39 -17.98
CA ASP A 101 -13.22 -24.11 -18.49
C ASP A 101 -13.56 -22.62 -18.25
N VAL A 102 -13.24 -21.78 -19.23
CA VAL A 102 -13.50 -20.34 -19.15
C VAL A 102 -14.99 -20.12 -19.41
N VAL A 103 -15.66 -19.53 -18.43
CA VAL A 103 -17.05 -19.10 -18.56
C VAL A 103 -17.08 -17.72 -19.20
N ILE A 104 -17.99 -17.51 -20.14
CA ILE A 104 -18.28 -16.21 -20.74
C ILE A 104 -19.56 -15.70 -20.07
N CYS A 105 -19.47 -14.56 -19.39
CA CYS A 105 -20.62 -13.90 -18.77
C CYS A 105 -21.53 -13.23 -19.82
N PRO A 106 -22.78 -12.84 -19.47
CA PRO A 106 -23.74 -12.28 -20.43
C PRO A 106 -23.30 -10.98 -21.13
N ASP A 107 -22.31 -10.27 -20.58
CA ASP A 107 -21.68 -9.06 -21.13
C ASP A 107 -20.48 -9.36 -22.07
N GLY A 108 -20.07 -10.63 -22.16
CA GLY A 108 -18.87 -11.07 -22.89
C GLY A 108 -17.60 -11.19 -22.05
N THR A 109 -17.65 -10.89 -20.73
CA THR A 109 -16.48 -10.98 -19.85
C THR A 109 -16.09 -12.45 -19.61
N PHE A 110 -14.81 -12.76 -19.84
CA PHE A 110 -14.23 -14.09 -19.58
C PHE A 110 -13.84 -14.23 -18.11
N VAL A 111 -14.35 -15.27 -17.43
CA VAL A 111 -14.13 -15.54 -16.00
C VAL A 111 -13.85 -17.03 -15.76
N PRO A 112 -13.15 -17.42 -14.68
CA PRO A 112 -12.86 -18.83 -14.39
C PRO A 112 -14.05 -19.59 -13.78
N SER A 113 -15.17 -18.92 -13.47
CA SER A 113 -16.36 -19.55 -12.91
C SER A 113 -17.59 -18.64 -13.08
N SER A 114 -18.77 -19.25 -13.29
CA SER A 114 -20.04 -18.54 -13.45
C SER A 114 -20.47 -17.73 -12.22
N VAL A 115 -19.93 -18.03 -11.02
CA VAL A 115 -20.19 -17.23 -9.80
C VAL A 115 -19.72 -15.77 -9.98
N CYS A 116 -18.65 -15.54 -10.75
CA CYS A 116 -18.13 -14.20 -11.00
C CYS A 116 -19.12 -13.34 -11.81
N CYS A 117 -19.99 -13.95 -12.63
CA CYS A 117 -20.94 -13.21 -13.45
C CYS A 117 -22.02 -12.50 -12.61
N ALA A 118 -22.26 -12.93 -11.37
CA ALA A 118 -23.20 -12.27 -10.46
C ALA A 118 -22.74 -10.87 -10.03
N PHE A 119 -21.43 -10.57 -10.11
CA PHE A 119 -20.87 -9.29 -9.68
C PHE A 119 -20.94 -8.19 -10.74
N ILE A 120 -21.13 -8.54 -12.03
CA ILE A 120 -21.30 -7.58 -13.12
C ILE A 120 -22.50 -6.64 -12.91
N PRO A 121 -23.73 -7.14 -12.62
CA PRO A 121 -24.85 -6.25 -12.29
C PRO A 121 -24.65 -5.50 -10.96
N ILE A 122 -23.83 -6.03 -10.03
CA ILE A 122 -23.48 -5.33 -8.78
C ILE A 122 -22.60 -4.10 -9.08
N VAL A 123 -21.64 -4.17 -10.01
CA VAL A 123 -20.88 -2.98 -10.46
C VAL A 123 -21.84 -1.88 -10.89
N LYS A 124 -22.82 -2.21 -11.73
CA LYS A 124 -23.79 -1.24 -12.23
C LYS A 124 -24.61 -0.63 -11.10
N ASP A 125 -25.13 -1.47 -10.20
CA ASP A 125 -25.94 -1.02 -9.06
C ASP A 125 -25.15 -0.09 -8.11
N LEU A 126 -23.91 -0.45 -7.78
CA LEU A 126 -23.01 0.37 -6.97
C LEU A 126 -22.70 1.71 -7.65
N GLN A 127 -22.38 1.72 -8.94
CA GLN A 127 -22.05 2.96 -9.66
C GLN A 127 -23.26 3.86 -9.90
N GLU A 128 -24.47 3.32 -10.05
CA GLU A 128 -25.69 4.11 -10.26
C GLU A 128 -26.35 4.57 -8.96
N ASN A 129 -26.26 3.79 -7.88
CA ASN A 129 -27.04 4.03 -6.65
C ASN A 129 -26.19 4.25 -5.38
N VAL A 130 -24.85 4.23 -5.47
CA VAL A 130 -23.96 4.47 -4.32
C VAL A 130 -22.80 5.43 -4.64
N PHE A 131 -22.07 5.24 -5.75
CA PHE A 131 -20.81 5.97 -5.99
C PHE A 131 -20.86 7.03 -7.10
N GLU A 132 -21.88 7.02 -7.97
CA GLU A 132 -22.00 7.93 -9.13
C GLU A 132 -20.77 7.93 -10.09
N ASN A 133 -19.93 6.89 -10.06
CA ASN A 133 -18.61 6.82 -10.72
C ASN A 133 -17.58 7.84 -10.19
N LEU A 134 -17.76 8.35 -8.97
CA LEU A 134 -16.88 9.30 -8.30
C LEU A 134 -16.01 8.61 -7.24
N CYS A 135 -14.84 9.21 -6.99
CA CYS A 135 -14.13 9.04 -5.72
C CYS A 135 -14.63 10.19 -4.86
N SER A 136 -15.55 9.88 -3.95
CA SER A 136 -16.30 10.82 -3.13
C SER A 136 -16.65 10.13 -1.81
N GLU A 137 -17.36 10.82 -0.92
CA GLU A 137 -17.69 10.36 0.43
C GLU A 137 -18.16 8.89 0.50
N ASP A 138 -19.13 8.50 -0.32
CA ASP A 138 -19.67 7.14 -0.33
C ASP A 138 -18.64 6.09 -0.77
N ALA A 139 -17.71 6.45 -1.65
CA ALA A 139 -16.59 5.60 -2.03
C ALA A 139 -15.54 5.49 -0.91
N HIS A 140 -15.29 6.59 -0.18
CA HIS A 140 -14.34 6.62 0.93
C HIS A 140 -14.84 5.79 2.11
N GLU A 141 -16.10 5.98 2.51
CA GLU A 141 -16.71 5.24 3.62
C GLU A 141 -16.89 3.75 3.30
N VAL A 142 -17.19 3.36 2.06
CA VAL A 142 -17.19 1.94 1.68
C VAL A 142 -15.77 1.35 1.64
N LEU A 143 -14.74 2.11 1.24
CA LEU A 143 -13.35 1.66 1.35
C LEU A 143 -12.95 1.44 2.82
N ARG A 144 -13.32 2.37 3.71
CA ARG A 144 -13.16 2.25 5.16
C ARG A 144 -13.88 1.01 5.69
N LEU A 145 -15.14 0.78 5.31
CA LEU A 145 -15.91 -0.40 5.73
C LEU A 145 -15.19 -1.72 5.43
N THR A 146 -14.48 -1.84 4.30
CA THR A 146 -13.70 -3.05 3.97
C THR A 146 -12.58 -3.34 4.96
N PHE A 147 -12.00 -2.31 5.56
CA PHE A 147 -10.99 -2.48 6.61
C PHE A 147 -11.64 -2.88 7.94
N HIS A 148 -12.72 -2.20 8.32
CA HIS A 148 -13.38 -2.42 9.61
C HIS A 148 -14.05 -3.80 9.71
N ASP A 149 -14.66 -4.31 8.64
CA ASP A 149 -15.12 -5.71 8.55
C ASP A 149 -13.91 -6.67 8.64
N ALA A 150 -12.94 -6.53 7.73
CA ALA A 150 -11.85 -7.48 7.60
C ALA A 150 -10.94 -7.60 8.83
N ILE A 151 -10.62 -6.50 9.53
CA ILE A 151 -9.70 -6.50 10.67
C ILE A 151 -10.33 -7.06 11.96
N ALA A 152 -11.65 -7.23 11.99
CA ALA A 152 -12.43 -7.74 13.12
C ALA A 152 -12.32 -9.28 13.26
N ILE A 153 -11.09 -9.76 13.39
CA ILE A 153 -10.69 -11.15 13.66
C ILE A 153 -9.50 -11.15 14.60
N SER A 154 -9.35 -12.15 15.47
CA SER A 154 -8.16 -12.30 16.34
C SER A 154 -7.65 -13.74 16.37
N GLN A 155 -6.37 -13.94 16.07
CA GLN A 155 -5.73 -15.26 16.16
C GLN A 155 -5.51 -15.69 17.63
N SER A 156 -5.23 -14.75 18.53
CA SER A 156 -5.01 -15.04 19.96
C SER A 156 -6.29 -15.26 20.75
N LEU A 157 -7.40 -14.60 20.39
CA LEU A 157 -8.71 -14.81 21.02
C LEU A 157 -9.55 -15.89 20.33
N GLY A 158 -9.22 -16.24 19.08
CA GLY A 158 -9.87 -17.29 18.30
C GLY A 158 -11.17 -16.84 17.61
N ALA A 159 -11.80 -17.77 16.89
CA ALA A 159 -12.91 -17.49 15.98
C ALA A 159 -14.18 -16.91 16.63
N SER A 160 -14.32 -16.95 17.95
CA SER A 160 -15.43 -16.30 18.68
C SER A 160 -15.23 -14.81 18.90
N ALA A 161 -14.06 -14.24 18.59
CA ALA A 161 -13.82 -12.80 18.66
C ALA A 161 -14.33 -12.05 17.41
N GLY A 162 -14.48 -12.74 16.28
CA GLY A 162 -14.91 -12.16 15.02
C GLY A 162 -14.36 -12.95 13.83
N GLY A 163 -15.07 -12.91 12.70
CA GLY A 163 -14.78 -13.73 11.52
C GLY A 163 -13.87 -13.08 10.49
N GLY A 164 -13.56 -11.77 10.61
CA GLY A 164 -12.77 -11.03 9.64
C GLY A 164 -13.63 -10.61 8.44
N ALA A 165 -13.15 -10.83 7.21
CA ALA A 165 -13.89 -10.43 6.01
C ALA A 165 -15.05 -11.42 5.75
N ASP A 166 -16.14 -11.30 6.51
CA ASP A 166 -17.31 -12.17 6.49
C ASP A 166 -18.66 -11.41 6.39
N GLY A 167 -18.61 -10.08 6.42
CA GLY A 167 -19.78 -9.21 6.29
C GLY A 167 -20.58 -9.02 7.57
N SER A 168 -19.98 -9.28 8.76
CA SER A 168 -20.64 -9.10 10.05
C SER A 168 -21.24 -7.70 10.21
N MET A 169 -20.59 -6.66 9.67
CA MET A 169 -21.08 -5.28 9.65
C MET A 169 -22.46 -5.10 9.00
N LEU A 170 -22.76 -5.81 7.90
CA LEU A 170 -24.07 -5.74 7.23
C LEU A 170 -25.10 -6.72 7.82
N LEU A 171 -24.64 -7.79 8.47
CA LEU A 171 -25.49 -8.87 9.00
C LEU A 171 -25.90 -8.63 10.46
N PHE A 172 -25.11 -7.87 11.22
CA PHE A 172 -25.35 -7.45 12.60
C PHE A 172 -25.27 -5.91 12.74
N PRO A 173 -26.02 -5.14 11.93
CA PRO A 173 -25.87 -3.68 11.82
C PRO A 173 -26.17 -2.93 13.13
N THR A 174 -26.93 -3.55 14.06
CA THR A 174 -27.25 -2.97 15.37
C THR A 174 -26.23 -3.34 16.47
N VAL A 175 -25.02 -3.81 16.12
CA VAL A 175 -24.01 -4.25 17.10
C VAL A 175 -22.67 -3.56 16.86
N GLU A 176 -21.93 -3.96 15.83
CA GLU A 176 -20.57 -3.46 15.59
C GLU A 176 -20.51 -1.96 15.25
N PRO A 177 -21.46 -1.37 14.47
CA PRO A 177 -21.48 0.07 14.20
C PRO A 177 -21.67 0.95 15.43
N PHE A 178 -22.15 0.38 16.54
CA PHE A 178 -22.34 1.08 17.82
C PHE A 178 -21.09 1.06 18.71
N TYR A 179 -19.99 0.43 18.28
CA TYR A 179 -18.70 0.51 18.95
C TYR A 179 -18.01 1.85 18.65
N GLY A 180 -17.34 2.44 19.65
CA GLY A 180 -16.78 3.79 19.52
C GLY A 180 -15.78 3.96 18.37
N ALA A 181 -15.00 2.91 18.08
CA ALA A 181 -14.06 2.90 16.96
C ALA A 181 -14.72 2.77 15.56
N ASN A 182 -16.01 2.46 15.50
CA ASN A 182 -16.79 2.28 14.26
C ASN A 182 -17.72 3.47 13.93
N ASP A 183 -17.70 4.55 14.73
CA ASP A 183 -18.57 5.72 14.51
C ASP A 183 -18.43 6.27 13.07
N GLY A 184 -19.57 6.55 12.43
CA GLY A 184 -19.69 7.00 11.03
C GLY A 184 -19.87 5.90 9.97
N LEU A 185 -19.64 4.62 10.30
CA LEU A 185 -19.85 3.51 9.36
C LEU A 185 -21.32 3.23 9.04
N ASP A 186 -22.25 3.78 9.83
CA ASP A 186 -23.70 3.69 9.64
C ASP A 186 -24.12 4.03 8.21
N ASN A 187 -23.54 5.08 7.61
CA ASN A 187 -23.85 5.48 6.23
C ASN A 187 -23.47 4.41 5.20
N SER A 188 -22.23 3.90 5.23
CA SER A 188 -21.77 2.87 4.28
C SER A 188 -22.54 1.56 4.40
N ILE A 189 -22.88 1.16 5.63
CA ILE A 189 -23.64 -0.06 5.93
C ILE A 189 -25.07 0.09 5.42
N ASN A 190 -25.74 1.20 5.74
CA ASN A 190 -27.10 1.47 5.30
C ASN A 190 -27.21 1.68 3.78
N ASN A 191 -26.14 2.14 3.11
CA ASN A 191 -26.06 2.20 1.65
C ASN A 191 -25.88 0.82 0.99
N LEU A 192 -25.11 -0.11 1.59
CA LEU A 192 -24.87 -1.45 1.02
C LEU A 192 -25.97 -2.48 1.34
N ILE A 193 -26.70 -2.37 2.46
CA ILE A 193 -27.79 -3.30 2.81
C ILE A 193 -28.84 -3.44 1.68
N PRO A 194 -29.34 -2.36 1.05
CA PRO A 194 -30.24 -2.45 -0.09
C PRO A 194 -29.64 -3.16 -1.31
N VAL A 195 -28.33 -3.06 -1.54
CA VAL A 195 -27.62 -3.79 -2.61
C VAL A 195 -27.58 -5.28 -2.26
N LEU A 196 -27.24 -5.64 -1.01
CA LEU A 196 -27.26 -7.02 -0.51
C LEU A 196 -28.63 -7.69 -0.67
N HIS A 197 -29.72 -6.94 -0.48
CA HIS A 197 -31.08 -7.46 -0.68
C HIS A 197 -31.46 -7.64 -2.16
N ARG A 198 -30.81 -6.93 -3.09
CA ARG A 198 -31.07 -7.05 -4.54
C ARG A 198 -30.26 -8.15 -5.22
N HIS A 199 -29.09 -8.50 -4.68
CA HIS A 199 -28.15 -9.43 -5.31
C HIS A 199 -27.83 -10.63 -4.43
N ASN A 200 -27.92 -11.84 -4.98
CA ASN A 200 -27.70 -13.09 -4.24
C ASN A 200 -26.20 -13.43 -4.09
N VAL A 201 -25.50 -12.62 -3.28
CA VAL A 201 -24.08 -12.81 -2.88
C VAL A 201 -23.96 -12.81 -1.35
N SER A 202 -22.80 -13.19 -0.81
CA SER A 202 -22.55 -13.04 0.63
C SER A 202 -22.24 -11.59 1.00
N ALA A 203 -22.51 -11.22 2.26
CA ALA A 203 -22.25 -9.88 2.77
C ALA A 203 -20.76 -9.51 2.69
N GLY A 204 -19.87 -10.41 3.11
CA GLY A 204 -18.42 -10.20 2.99
C GLY A 204 -17.94 -10.10 1.54
N ASP A 205 -18.54 -10.86 0.61
CA ASP A 205 -18.21 -10.70 -0.82
C ASP A 205 -18.68 -9.33 -1.33
N LEU A 206 -19.86 -8.85 -0.92
CA LEU A 206 -20.35 -7.53 -1.29
C LEU A 206 -19.45 -6.41 -0.75
N ILE A 207 -19.07 -6.42 0.53
CA ILE A 207 -18.20 -5.39 1.12
C ILE A 207 -16.87 -5.33 0.35
N GLN A 208 -16.18 -6.46 0.21
CA GLN A 208 -14.88 -6.49 -0.44
C GLN A 208 -14.95 -6.17 -1.94
N PHE A 209 -16.04 -6.52 -2.63
CA PHE A 209 -16.26 -6.11 -4.02
C PHE A 209 -16.56 -4.62 -4.12
N ALA A 210 -17.41 -4.08 -3.25
CA ALA A 210 -17.81 -2.69 -3.25
C ALA A 210 -16.62 -1.76 -2.99
N GLY A 211 -15.72 -2.10 -2.05
CA GLY A 211 -14.47 -1.36 -1.85
C GLY A 211 -13.52 -1.42 -3.06
N ALA A 212 -13.48 -2.56 -3.77
CA ALA A 212 -12.68 -2.68 -5.00
C ALA A 212 -13.25 -1.85 -6.17
N VAL A 213 -14.57 -1.71 -6.25
CA VAL A 213 -15.25 -0.79 -7.20
C VAL A 213 -15.02 0.67 -6.78
N ALA A 214 -15.22 0.99 -5.50
CA ALA A 214 -15.09 2.33 -4.92
C ALA A 214 -13.69 2.91 -5.13
N VAL A 215 -12.63 2.22 -4.69
CA VAL A 215 -11.25 2.70 -4.87
C VAL A 215 -10.86 2.79 -6.35
N GLY A 216 -11.46 1.95 -7.22
CA GLY A 216 -11.29 2.03 -8.67
C GLY A 216 -11.77 3.36 -9.29
N ASN A 217 -12.68 4.09 -8.62
CA ASN A 217 -13.10 5.42 -9.05
C ASN A 217 -12.08 6.52 -8.74
N CYS A 218 -11.05 6.25 -7.94
CA CYS A 218 -10.01 7.20 -7.53
C CYS A 218 -8.83 7.14 -8.52
N PRO A 219 -8.49 8.24 -9.23
CA PRO A 219 -7.39 8.26 -10.19
C PRO A 219 -6.07 7.79 -9.57
N GLY A 220 -5.45 6.79 -10.18
CA GLY A 220 -4.16 6.22 -9.73
C GLY A 220 -4.27 5.01 -8.82
N ALA A 221 -5.49 4.62 -8.44
CA ALA A 221 -5.72 3.43 -7.64
C ALA A 221 -5.38 2.13 -8.41
N PRO A 222 -4.86 1.09 -7.73
CA PRO A 222 -4.64 -0.20 -8.34
C PRO A 222 -5.97 -0.94 -8.56
N ARG A 223 -6.05 -1.76 -9.62
CA ARG A 223 -7.16 -2.72 -9.78
C ARG A 223 -6.98 -3.81 -8.73
N LEU A 224 -7.74 -3.74 -7.64
CA LEU A 224 -7.63 -4.71 -6.54
C LEU A 224 -7.88 -6.14 -7.02
N GLU A 225 -7.31 -7.09 -6.28
CA GLU A 225 -7.70 -8.49 -6.42
C GLU A 225 -9.05 -8.70 -5.75
N PHE A 226 -9.95 -9.43 -6.41
CA PHE A 226 -11.22 -9.83 -5.83
C PHE A 226 -11.42 -11.34 -5.97
N LEU A 227 -11.36 -12.03 -4.83
CA LEU A 227 -11.75 -13.42 -4.72
C LEU A 227 -13.15 -13.48 -4.09
N ALA A 228 -14.05 -14.30 -4.63
CA ALA A 228 -15.43 -14.49 -4.14
C ALA A 228 -15.62 -15.88 -3.48
N GLY A 229 -16.65 -16.04 -2.67
CA GLY A 229 -17.00 -17.27 -1.95
C GLY A 229 -16.93 -17.17 -0.43
N ARG A 230 -16.86 -15.96 0.14
CA ARG A 230 -16.91 -15.77 1.60
C ARG A 230 -18.22 -16.32 2.15
N LYS A 231 -18.17 -16.92 3.33
CA LYS A 231 -19.36 -17.30 4.09
C LYS A 231 -19.88 -16.08 4.83
N ASN A 232 -21.21 -15.93 4.91
CA ASN A 232 -21.82 -14.94 5.80
C ASN A 232 -21.42 -15.21 7.26
N ALA A 233 -21.16 -14.13 7.99
CA ALA A 233 -21.02 -14.13 9.45
C ALA A 233 -22.18 -14.86 10.15
N VAL A 234 -21.88 -15.50 11.27
CA VAL A 234 -22.88 -16.17 12.15
C VAL A 234 -23.01 -15.54 13.54
N ALA A 235 -22.13 -14.59 13.85
CA ALA A 235 -22.14 -13.74 15.03
C ALA A 235 -21.42 -12.42 14.69
N PRO A 236 -21.70 -11.31 15.39
CA PRO A 236 -20.90 -10.10 15.29
C PRO A 236 -19.51 -10.32 15.88
N ALA A 237 -18.54 -9.50 15.46
CA ALA A 237 -17.26 -9.40 16.15
C ALA A 237 -17.40 -8.70 17.52
N ILE A 238 -16.38 -8.83 18.37
CA ILE A 238 -16.27 -8.12 19.65
C ILE A 238 -15.63 -6.75 19.48
N ASP A 239 -15.94 -5.84 20.41
CA ASP A 239 -15.30 -4.53 20.50
C ASP A 239 -13.80 -4.63 20.86
N GLY A 240 -13.03 -3.57 20.56
CA GLY A 240 -11.59 -3.47 20.81
C GLY A 240 -10.70 -4.11 19.73
N LEU A 241 -11.28 -4.61 18.64
CA LEU A 241 -10.54 -5.16 17.50
C LEU A 241 -10.14 -4.12 16.44
N ILE A 242 -10.76 -2.94 16.45
CA ILE A 242 -10.46 -1.86 15.51
C ILE A 242 -9.34 -0.97 16.09
N PRO A 243 -8.27 -0.66 15.33
CA PRO A 243 -7.27 0.34 15.74
C PRO A 243 -7.88 1.74 15.84
N GLU A 244 -7.55 2.48 16.90
CA GLU A 244 -8.02 3.86 17.11
C GLU A 244 -6.94 4.89 16.73
N PRO A 245 -7.30 6.12 16.28
CA PRO A 245 -6.31 7.12 15.87
C PRO A 245 -5.42 7.63 17.01
N ALA A 246 -5.80 7.40 18.28
CA ALA A 246 -5.00 7.70 19.47
C ALA A 246 -4.02 6.58 19.86
N ASP A 247 -4.04 5.44 19.17
CA ASP A 247 -3.25 4.27 19.54
C ASP A 247 -1.76 4.41 19.22
N SER A 248 -0.92 3.96 20.16
CA SER A 248 0.51 3.85 19.89
C SER A 248 0.79 2.90 18.72
N VAL A 249 1.82 3.23 17.93
CA VAL A 249 2.33 2.36 16.83
C VAL A 249 2.55 0.92 17.29
N THR A 250 2.94 0.68 18.55
CA THR A 250 3.08 -0.68 19.09
C THR A 250 1.73 -1.40 19.27
N LYS A 251 0.67 -0.72 19.76
CA LYS A 251 -0.69 -1.31 19.85
C LYS A 251 -1.20 -1.64 18.44
N ILE A 252 -1.09 -0.70 17.51
CA ILE A 252 -1.54 -0.88 16.11
C ILE A 252 -0.78 -2.04 15.44
N LEU A 253 0.56 -2.04 15.45
CA LEU A 253 1.34 -3.13 14.85
C LEU A 253 1.04 -4.50 15.48
N ASN A 254 0.78 -4.57 16.79
CA ASN A 254 0.38 -5.81 17.45
C ASN A 254 -1.03 -6.25 17.04
N ARG A 255 -1.99 -5.32 16.90
CA ARG A 255 -3.37 -5.61 16.44
C ARG A 255 -3.37 -6.19 15.03
N PHE A 256 -2.61 -5.58 14.13
CA PHE A 256 -2.40 -6.07 12.76
C PHE A 256 -1.65 -7.42 12.71
N ALA A 257 -0.66 -7.63 13.58
CA ALA A 257 0.02 -8.93 13.69
C ALA A 257 -0.94 -10.04 14.18
N ASP A 258 -1.78 -9.75 15.17
CA ASP A 258 -2.79 -10.68 15.71
C ASP A 258 -3.95 -10.97 14.73
N ALA A 259 -4.39 -9.99 13.95
CA ALA A 259 -5.45 -10.20 12.95
C ALA A 259 -4.98 -11.12 11.81
N GLY A 260 -3.86 -10.77 11.16
CA GLY A 260 -3.45 -11.41 9.90
C GLY A 260 -1.95 -11.63 9.73
N ASN A 261 -1.15 -11.52 10.80
CA ASN A 261 0.31 -11.53 10.74
C ASN A 261 0.84 -10.50 9.70
N PHE A 262 0.32 -9.28 9.73
CA PHE A 262 0.81 -8.18 8.89
C PHE A 262 2.12 -7.61 9.44
N SER A 263 3.07 -7.41 8.54
CA SER A 263 4.33 -6.72 8.80
C SER A 263 4.14 -5.19 8.84
N PRO A 264 5.04 -4.43 9.49
CA PRO A 264 4.96 -2.97 9.51
C PRO A 264 4.95 -2.33 8.12
N PHE A 265 5.55 -2.97 7.11
CA PHE A 265 5.50 -2.51 5.72
C PHE A 265 4.08 -2.67 5.13
N GLU A 266 3.41 -3.80 5.36
CA GLU A 266 2.03 -4.00 4.91
C GLU A 266 1.06 -3.03 5.60
N VAL A 267 1.26 -2.72 6.89
CA VAL A 267 0.45 -1.73 7.61
C VAL A 267 0.61 -0.33 7.01
N VAL A 268 1.84 0.13 6.77
CA VAL A 268 2.08 1.43 6.08
C VAL A 268 1.57 1.41 4.63
N SER A 269 1.59 0.24 3.97
CA SER A 269 1.01 0.09 2.63
C SER A 269 -0.50 0.20 2.62
N LEU A 270 -1.19 -0.26 3.68
CA LEU A 270 -2.65 -0.14 3.83
C LEU A 270 -3.08 1.28 4.15
N LEU A 271 -2.28 2.02 4.95
CA LEU A 271 -2.50 3.44 5.23
C LEU A 271 -2.44 4.34 3.98
N ALA A 272 -2.04 3.81 2.81
CA ALA A 272 -2.24 4.50 1.54
C ALA A 272 -3.73 4.78 1.24
N SER A 273 -4.69 4.08 1.86
CA SER A 273 -6.11 4.44 1.77
C SER A 273 -6.42 5.85 2.31
N HIS A 274 -5.58 6.41 3.19
CA HIS A 274 -5.81 7.72 3.78
C HIS A 274 -5.64 8.89 2.79
N THR A 275 -5.06 8.66 1.60
CA THR A 275 -5.02 9.66 0.52
C THR A 275 -6.39 9.87 -0.15
N VAL A 276 -7.35 8.94 0.05
CA VAL A 276 -8.74 9.04 -0.42
C VAL A 276 -9.71 8.89 0.76
N ALA A 277 -9.44 9.64 1.83
CA ALA A 277 -10.19 9.57 3.07
C ALA A 277 -10.33 10.92 3.78
N ARG A 278 -11.37 11.02 4.61
CA ARG A 278 -11.76 12.20 5.37
C ARG A 278 -12.28 11.77 6.76
N ALA A 279 -12.39 12.71 7.68
CA ALA A 279 -12.91 12.49 9.03
C ALA A 279 -14.16 13.34 9.31
N ASP A 280 -15.24 12.65 9.71
CA ASP A 280 -16.52 13.24 10.14
C ASP A 280 -16.72 13.22 11.67
N LYS A 281 -15.95 12.40 12.40
CA LYS A 281 -16.23 12.05 13.81
C LYS A 281 -15.13 12.41 14.81
N VAL A 282 -13.90 12.67 14.35
CA VAL A 282 -12.78 13.06 15.22
C VAL A 282 -13.01 14.46 15.79
N ASP A 283 -13.40 15.42 14.95
CA ASP A 283 -13.95 16.71 15.36
C ASP A 283 -15.39 16.85 14.85
N THR A 284 -16.36 16.75 15.75
CA THR A 284 -17.80 16.83 15.41
C THR A 284 -18.32 18.24 15.10
N THR A 285 -17.44 19.26 15.13
CA THR A 285 -17.75 20.62 14.64
C THR A 285 -17.40 20.79 13.16
N LEU A 286 -16.66 19.84 12.57
CA LEU A 286 -16.29 19.82 11.17
C LEU A 286 -17.18 18.88 10.37
N ILE A 287 -17.12 19.02 9.05
CA ILE A 287 -17.60 18.02 8.10
C ILE A 287 -16.42 17.63 7.20
N ALA A 288 -16.26 16.34 6.95
CA ALA A 288 -15.39 15.80 5.91
C ALA A 288 -13.97 16.40 5.90
N ALA A 289 -13.28 16.41 7.05
CA ALA A 289 -11.91 16.92 7.15
C ALA A 289 -10.91 15.96 6.48
N PRO A 290 -10.28 16.30 5.34
CA PRO A 290 -9.45 15.36 4.59
C PRO A 290 -8.10 15.12 5.27
N PHE A 291 -7.46 13.97 4.99
CA PHE A 291 -6.13 13.68 5.55
C PHE A 291 -4.95 14.14 4.68
N ASP A 292 -5.21 14.53 3.42
CA ASP A 292 -4.27 15.26 2.57
C ASP A 292 -5.00 16.28 1.67
N SER A 293 -4.25 17.02 0.84
CA SER A 293 -4.78 18.06 -0.04
C SER A 293 -5.44 17.57 -1.33
N THR A 294 -5.50 16.25 -1.57
CA THR A 294 -5.98 15.61 -2.80
C THR A 294 -6.93 14.43 -2.50
N PRO A 295 -7.96 14.57 -1.64
CA PRO A 295 -8.74 13.47 -1.06
C PRO A 295 -9.61 12.67 -2.05
N PHE A 296 -9.51 12.92 -3.36
CA PHE A 296 -10.26 12.25 -4.43
C PHE A 296 -9.34 11.54 -5.45
N ASP A 297 -8.02 11.71 -5.31
CA ASP A 297 -6.99 11.11 -6.15
C ASP A 297 -6.20 10.10 -5.30
N PHE A 298 -5.98 8.88 -5.81
CA PHE A 298 -5.23 7.88 -5.06
C PHE A 298 -3.73 8.12 -5.26
N ASP A 299 -3.16 9.13 -4.59
CA ASP A 299 -1.77 9.55 -4.79
C ASP A 299 -0.88 9.47 -3.52
N THR A 300 0.29 10.10 -3.57
CA THR A 300 1.32 9.98 -2.52
C THR A 300 1.37 11.20 -1.57
N GLN A 301 0.44 12.15 -1.70
CA GLN A 301 0.42 13.39 -0.93
C GLN A 301 0.27 13.14 0.58
N ILE A 302 -0.58 12.21 1.03
CA ILE A 302 -0.67 11.80 2.45
C ILE A 302 0.70 11.49 3.07
N PHE A 303 1.58 10.80 2.33
CA PHE A 303 2.91 10.44 2.84
C PHE A 303 3.82 11.67 2.97
N LEU A 304 3.69 12.64 2.07
CA LEU A 304 4.39 13.91 2.11
C LEU A 304 3.86 14.83 3.22
N GLU A 305 2.55 15.02 3.27
CA GLU A 305 1.88 16.04 4.05
C GLU A 305 1.94 15.73 5.54
N VAL A 306 1.78 14.46 5.95
CA VAL A 306 1.96 14.01 7.35
C VAL A 306 3.40 14.26 7.88
N LEU A 307 4.41 14.34 7.00
CA LEU A 307 5.78 14.70 7.39
C LEU A 307 6.01 16.22 7.51
N LEU A 308 5.10 17.08 7.05
CA LEU A 308 5.20 18.53 7.25
C LEU A 308 5.00 18.91 8.73
N LYS A 309 5.64 19.98 9.16
CA LYS A 309 5.43 20.57 10.48
C LYS A 309 3.99 21.07 10.60
N GLY A 310 3.27 20.58 11.61
CA GLY A 310 1.93 21.07 11.94
C GLY A 310 1.94 22.54 12.36
N THR A 311 0.94 23.29 11.93
CA THR A 311 0.78 24.74 12.14
C THR A 311 -0.54 25.13 12.82
N GLY A 312 -1.54 24.24 12.86
CA GLY A 312 -2.81 24.47 13.55
C GLY A 312 -3.73 23.26 13.50
N TYR A 313 -5.00 23.46 13.80
CA TYR A 313 -6.08 22.47 13.67
C TYR A 313 -7.15 23.03 12.72
N PRO A 314 -7.79 22.21 11.86
CA PRO A 314 -8.85 22.68 10.95
C PRO A 314 -10.14 23.09 11.69
N GLY A 315 -10.32 22.60 12.92
CA GLY A 315 -11.42 22.90 13.83
C GLY A 315 -10.92 23.19 15.25
N THR A 316 -11.33 22.36 16.21
CA THR A 316 -10.94 22.49 17.62
C THR A 316 -9.62 21.76 17.92
N GLY A 317 -8.88 22.21 18.94
CA GLY A 317 -7.49 21.80 19.15
C GLY A 317 -7.23 20.68 20.18
N ASN A 318 -8.25 19.93 20.58
CA ASN A 318 -8.19 19.01 21.74
C ASN A 318 -8.84 17.63 21.49
N ASN A 319 -9.07 17.23 20.24
CA ASN A 319 -9.76 15.98 19.93
C ASN A 319 -8.87 14.74 20.19
N PRO A 320 -9.40 13.66 20.79
CA PRO A 320 -8.65 12.42 20.97
C PRO A 320 -8.19 11.85 19.63
N GLY A 321 -6.88 11.59 19.51
CA GLY A 321 -6.30 11.05 18.28
C GLY A 321 -6.03 12.08 17.18
N GLU A 322 -6.19 13.37 17.43
CA GLU A 322 -5.81 14.44 16.49
C GLU A 322 -4.52 15.16 16.93
N VAL A 323 -3.69 15.57 15.96
CA VAL A 323 -2.52 16.43 16.16
C VAL A 323 -2.51 17.56 15.13
N MET A 324 -1.70 18.60 15.37
CA MET A 324 -1.63 19.75 14.45
C MET A 324 -1.34 19.33 13.00
N SER A 325 -2.26 19.74 12.13
CA SER A 325 -2.21 19.69 10.68
C SER A 325 -1.29 20.77 10.11
N PRO A 326 -0.65 20.54 8.95
CA PRO A 326 0.12 21.52 8.23
C PRO A 326 -0.75 22.41 7.32
N LEU A 327 -1.98 22.00 6.95
CA LEU A 327 -2.92 22.75 6.10
C LEU A 327 -4.30 22.99 6.77
N PRO A 328 -4.35 23.64 7.95
CA PRO A 328 -5.59 23.80 8.72
C PRO A 328 -6.58 24.85 8.16
N LEU A 329 -6.34 25.45 6.99
CA LEU A 329 -7.23 26.49 6.43
C LEU A 329 -8.61 25.94 6.00
N THR A 330 -9.57 26.01 6.92
CA THR A 330 -11.01 25.81 6.61
C THR A 330 -11.62 27.07 5.98
N TYR A 331 -12.31 26.93 4.83
CA TYR A 331 -13.05 28.00 4.15
C TYR A 331 -14.42 27.54 3.65
N GLN A 332 -15.49 27.96 4.34
CA GLN A 332 -16.85 27.44 4.13
C GLN A 332 -16.86 25.91 4.28
N ASN A 333 -17.39 25.15 3.32
CA ASN A 333 -17.40 23.67 3.35
C ASN A 333 -16.04 23.04 2.97
N ASN A 334 -15.08 23.83 2.47
CA ASN A 334 -13.72 23.36 2.22
C ASN A 334 -12.96 23.29 3.54
N THR A 335 -13.16 22.20 4.29
CA THR A 335 -12.49 21.91 5.55
C THR A 335 -10.99 21.71 5.33
N GLY A 336 -10.16 22.30 6.20
CA GLY A 336 -8.72 22.11 6.16
C GLY A 336 -8.30 20.67 6.49
N GLU A 337 -7.06 20.31 6.15
CA GLU A 337 -6.49 18.99 6.44
C GLU A 337 -6.58 18.69 7.94
N MET A 338 -7.02 17.49 8.31
CA MET A 338 -6.90 16.92 9.64
C MET A 338 -5.74 15.93 9.68
N ARG A 339 -5.01 15.87 10.80
CA ARG A 339 -3.93 14.89 10.97
C ARG A 339 -4.17 13.97 12.16
N LEU A 340 -4.29 12.68 11.88
CA LEU A 340 -4.37 11.65 12.90
C LEU A 340 -3.04 11.48 13.63
N GLN A 341 -3.11 11.23 14.95
CA GLN A 341 -1.95 10.98 15.81
C GLN A 341 -1.25 9.68 15.40
N SER A 342 -2.01 8.65 15.04
CA SER A 342 -1.52 7.38 14.50
C SER A 342 -0.59 7.62 13.31
N ASP A 343 -1.03 8.37 12.32
CA ASP A 343 -0.32 8.59 11.07
C ASP A 343 0.94 9.43 11.29
N PHE A 344 0.81 10.50 12.08
CA PHE A 344 1.92 11.30 12.54
C PHE A 344 3.01 10.45 13.21
N ALA A 345 2.61 9.47 14.03
CA ALA A 345 3.50 8.56 14.72
C ALA A 345 4.08 7.48 13.79
N PHE A 346 3.30 6.88 12.89
CA PHE A 346 3.77 5.91 11.89
C PHE A 346 4.80 6.52 10.94
N ALA A 347 4.63 7.79 10.55
CA ALA A 347 5.59 8.54 9.75
C ALA A 347 6.94 8.79 10.46
N ARG A 348 6.99 8.65 11.80
CA ARG A 348 8.13 9.03 12.64
C ARG A 348 8.72 7.90 13.50
N ASP A 349 8.04 6.78 13.65
CA ASP A 349 8.52 5.63 14.41
C ASP A 349 9.67 4.91 13.66
N PRO A 350 10.77 4.52 14.34
CA PRO A 350 11.92 3.86 13.72
C PRO A 350 11.61 2.58 12.94
N ARG A 351 10.47 1.91 13.20
CA ARG A 351 10.03 0.69 12.51
C ARG A 351 9.35 0.96 11.17
N THR A 352 8.85 2.18 10.94
CA THR A 352 7.93 2.50 9.83
C THR A 352 8.28 3.77 9.06
N ALA A 353 8.98 4.74 9.65
CA ALA A 353 9.31 6.02 9.02
C ALA A 353 10.02 5.90 7.65
N CYS A 354 10.86 4.89 7.46
CA CYS A 354 11.50 4.64 6.16
C CYS A 354 10.60 3.95 5.13
N TYR A 355 9.57 3.21 5.55
CA TYR A 355 8.54 2.72 4.62
C TYR A 355 7.64 3.90 4.19
N TRP A 356 7.25 4.74 5.15
CA TRP A 356 6.47 5.95 4.93
C TRP A 356 7.13 6.89 3.90
N GLN A 357 8.39 7.28 4.13
CA GLN A 357 9.12 8.16 3.22
C GLN A 357 9.33 7.55 1.81
N ASN A 358 9.39 6.22 1.70
CA ASN A 358 9.69 5.53 0.43
C ASN A 358 8.54 5.55 -0.60
N PHE A 359 7.32 5.95 -0.20
CA PHE A 359 6.19 6.18 -1.12
C PHE A 359 6.19 7.59 -1.73
N ILE A 360 6.92 8.56 -1.15
CA ILE A 360 6.92 9.96 -1.65
C ILE A 360 7.83 10.13 -2.88
N GLY A 361 8.98 9.45 -2.90
CA GLY A 361 10.00 9.70 -3.93
C GLY A 361 11.30 8.93 -3.72
N LYS A 362 12.02 8.67 -4.82
CA LYS A 362 13.37 8.10 -4.84
C LYS A 362 14.38 9.09 -4.29
N SER A 363 15.25 8.62 -3.41
CA SER A 363 16.53 9.28 -3.16
C SER A 363 17.60 8.65 -4.06
N HIS A 364 18.57 9.44 -4.53
CA HIS A 364 19.60 8.94 -5.44
C HIS A 364 20.47 7.81 -4.84
N ARG A 365 20.39 7.54 -3.53
CA ARG A 365 21.11 6.43 -2.86
C ARG A 365 20.29 5.15 -2.65
N SER A 366 18.95 5.18 -2.72
CA SER A 366 18.15 3.97 -2.48
C SER A 366 18.16 2.97 -3.65
N ASP A 367 18.67 3.36 -4.82
CA ASP A 367 18.80 2.52 -6.03
C ASP A 367 19.62 1.23 -5.80
N CYS A 368 20.60 1.24 -4.89
CA CYS A 368 21.44 0.08 -4.65
C CYS A 368 20.74 -1.05 -3.86
N MET A 369 19.69 -0.73 -3.08
CA MET A 369 18.96 -1.72 -2.26
C MET A 369 17.63 -2.13 -2.91
N ARG A 370 16.95 -1.24 -3.66
CA ARG A 370 15.67 -1.53 -4.35
C ARG A 370 15.80 -2.61 -5.45
N ARG A 371 16.95 -2.70 -6.13
CA ARG A 371 17.21 -3.62 -7.26
C ARG A 371 17.02 -5.12 -7.01
N LYS A 372 16.80 -5.58 -5.77
CA LYS A 372 16.56 -7.00 -5.44
C LYS A 372 15.10 -7.38 -5.18
N LEU A 373 14.18 -6.42 -5.02
CA LEU A 373 12.82 -6.69 -4.52
C LEU A 373 11.69 -6.05 -5.32
N THR A 374 11.96 -5.05 -6.17
CA THR A 374 10.95 -4.46 -7.07
C THR A 374 11.45 -4.44 -8.51
N PRO A 375 10.55 -4.51 -9.53
CA PRO A 375 10.92 -4.19 -10.90
C PRO A 375 11.55 -2.79 -10.93
N SER A 376 12.71 -2.63 -11.57
CA SER A 376 13.49 -1.38 -11.58
C SER A 376 12.91 -0.28 -12.47
N PHE A 377 11.60 -0.31 -12.71
CA PHE A 377 10.86 0.51 -13.66
C PHE A 377 9.65 1.23 -13.06
N LEU A 378 9.17 0.81 -11.88
CA LEU A 378 8.04 1.47 -11.23
C LEU A 378 8.45 2.86 -10.74
N ASP A 379 7.57 3.84 -10.94
CA ASP A 379 7.60 5.07 -10.17
C ASP A 379 7.02 4.87 -8.77
N GLU A 380 6.94 5.96 -8.02
CA GLU A 380 6.61 5.92 -6.60
C GLU A 380 5.09 5.83 -6.39
N GLN A 381 4.32 6.35 -7.34
CA GLN A 381 2.89 6.13 -7.48
C GLN A 381 2.59 4.64 -7.73
N ASP A 382 3.22 4.05 -8.76
CA ASP A 382 3.12 2.63 -9.07
C ASP A 382 3.56 1.76 -7.89
N TYR A 383 4.64 2.14 -7.19
CA TYR A 383 5.13 1.40 -6.03
C TYR A 383 4.14 1.43 -4.86
N MET A 384 3.52 2.58 -4.58
CA MET A 384 2.46 2.71 -3.59
C MET A 384 1.24 1.87 -3.97
N ALA A 385 0.70 2.07 -5.17
CA ALA A 385 -0.47 1.35 -5.67
C ALA A 385 -0.25 -0.18 -5.69
N TYR A 386 0.92 -0.64 -6.12
CA TYR A 386 1.29 -2.07 -6.06
C TYR A 386 1.34 -2.60 -4.62
N SER A 387 1.90 -1.83 -3.69
CA SER A 387 2.06 -2.24 -2.28
C SER A 387 0.71 -2.27 -1.56
N PHE A 388 -0.14 -1.26 -1.77
CA PHE A 388 -1.52 -1.23 -1.29
C PHE A 388 -2.31 -2.43 -1.84
N LYS A 389 -2.24 -2.71 -3.14
CA LYS A 389 -2.89 -3.89 -3.75
C LYS A 389 -2.46 -5.19 -3.09
N ALA A 390 -1.15 -5.38 -2.87
CA ALA A 390 -0.62 -6.60 -2.27
C ALA A 390 -1.09 -6.79 -0.82
N ALA A 391 -1.14 -5.70 -0.04
CA ALA A 391 -1.65 -5.76 1.33
C ALA A 391 -3.18 -5.94 1.38
N MET A 392 -3.93 -5.30 0.48
CA MET A 392 -5.38 -5.47 0.35
C MET A 392 -5.78 -6.89 -0.07
N ALA A 393 -5.00 -7.55 -0.94
CA ALA A 393 -5.22 -8.96 -1.31
C ALA A 393 -5.11 -9.92 -0.11
N LYS A 394 -4.39 -9.52 0.95
CA LYS A 394 -4.31 -10.24 2.23
C LYS A 394 -5.40 -9.81 3.21
N MET A 395 -5.71 -8.51 3.29
CA MET A 395 -6.81 -7.95 4.09
C MET A 395 -8.16 -8.55 3.70
N ALA A 396 -8.49 -8.53 2.40
CA ALA A 396 -9.78 -8.95 1.89
C ALA A 396 -10.12 -10.44 2.11
N ILE A 397 -9.16 -11.26 2.56
CA ILE A 397 -9.36 -12.70 2.79
C ILE A 397 -9.13 -13.11 4.25
N LEU A 398 -9.03 -12.17 5.19
CA LEU A 398 -9.00 -12.48 6.62
C LEU A 398 -10.22 -13.31 7.01
N GLY A 399 -10.00 -14.37 7.80
CA GLY A 399 -11.01 -15.38 8.13
C GLY A 399 -11.23 -16.47 7.08
N SER A 400 -10.80 -16.24 5.83
CA SER A 400 -10.97 -17.17 4.71
C SER A 400 -9.65 -17.85 4.31
N ARG A 401 -9.76 -19.02 3.67
CA ARG A 401 -8.61 -19.65 2.99
C ARG A 401 -8.67 -19.32 1.51
N ARG A 402 -7.56 -18.82 0.96
CA ARG A 402 -7.46 -18.47 -0.47
C ARG A 402 -7.85 -19.63 -1.42
N SER A 403 -7.57 -20.87 -1.03
CA SER A 403 -7.92 -22.09 -1.77
C SER A 403 -9.43 -22.34 -1.91
N ASP A 404 -10.22 -21.73 -1.03
CA ASP A 404 -11.66 -21.95 -0.92
C ASP A 404 -12.45 -20.82 -1.61
N LEU A 405 -11.75 -19.84 -2.19
CA LEU A 405 -12.29 -18.69 -2.89
C LEU A 405 -11.98 -18.75 -4.40
N VAL A 406 -12.85 -18.16 -5.21
CA VAL A 406 -12.76 -18.10 -6.67
C VAL A 406 -12.22 -16.74 -7.08
N ASP A 407 -11.17 -16.69 -7.93
CA ASP A 407 -10.69 -15.42 -8.48
C ASP A 407 -11.69 -14.83 -9.48
N CYS A 408 -12.30 -13.72 -9.09
CA CYS A 408 -13.24 -12.96 -9.89
C CYS A 408 -12.69 -11.57 -10.25
N SER A 409 -11.38 -11.33 -10.13
CA SER A 409 -10.76 -10.03 -10.43
C SER A 409 -11.04 -9.50 -11.84
N ALA A 410 -11.39 -10.39 -12.78
CA ALA A 410 -11.80 -10.04 -14.13
C ALA A 410 -13.04 -9.14 -14.20
N VAL A 411 -13.94 -9.15 -13.19
CA VAL A 411 -15.18 -8.35 -13.17
C VAL A 411 -15.08 -7.06 -12.35
N VAL A 412 -13.98 -6.85 -11.60
CA VAL A 412 -13.68 -5.55 -10.97
C VAL A 412 -13.44 -4.53 -12.10
N PRO A 413 -14.01 -3.31 -12.09
CA PRO A 413 -13.74 -2.31 -13.12
C PRO A 413 -12.25 -2.02 -13.33
N VAL A 414 -11.90 -1.51 -14.51
CA VAL A 414 -10.56 -0.92 -14.72
C VAL A 414 -10.54 0.43 -14.00
N PRO A 415 -9.60 0.68 -13.07
CA PRO A 415 -9.53 1.95 -12.35
C PRO A 415 -9.29 3.15 -13.27
N LYS A 416 -9.62 4.34 -12.77
CA LYS A 416 -9.19 5.58 -13.42
C LYS A 416 -7.66 5.68 -13.39
N PRO A 417 -7.00 6.03 -14.50
CA PRO A 417 -5.55 6.18 -14.54
C PRO A 417 -5.10 7.33 -13.64
N ALA A 418 -3.86 7.27 -13.13
CA ALA A 418 -3.28 8.36 -12.36
C ALA A 418 -3.26 9.67 -13.17
N LEU A 419 -3.37 10.81 -12.50
CA LEU A 419 -3.22 12.13 -13.12
C LEU A 419 -1.77 12.41 -13.56
N ASN A 420 -0.80 11.58 -13.16
CA ASN A 420 0.64 11.71 -13.42
C ASN A 420 1.24 13.04 -12.91
N LYS A 421 0.62 13.63 -11.88
CA LYS A 421 1.22 14.71 -11.08
C LYS A 421 2.17 14.06 -10.06
N PRO A 422 3.48 14.38 -10.06
CA PRO A 422 4.37 13.94 -9.00
C PRO A 422 4.03 14.62 -7.66
N ALA A 423 4.39 13.99 -6.54
CA ALA A 423 4.27 14.59 -5.23
C ALA A 423 4.89 15.99 -5.18
N SER A 424 4.16 16.94 -4.60
CA SER A 424 4.50 18.36 -4.58
C SER A 424 4.14 18.98 -3.25
N TYR A 425 5.01 19.83 -2.70
CA TYR A 425 4.65 20.61 -1.52
C TYR A 425 3.43 21.51 -1.85
N PRO A 426 2.35 21.46 -1.06
CA PRO A 426 1.23 22.37 -1.19
C PRO A 426 1.65 23.83 -1.09
N ALA A 427 0.84 24.75 -1.58
CA ALA A 427 1.18 26.17 -1.59
C ALA A 427 1.52 26.66 -0.17
N THR A 428 2.53 27.53 -0.07
CA THR A 428 3.22 27.98 1.18
C THR A 428 4.16 26.99 1.87
N LYS A 429 4.18 25.70 1.50
CA LYS A 429 5.04 24.68 2.13
C LYS A 429 6.27 24.37 1.28
N HIS A 430 7.39 24.04 1.93
CA HIS A 430 8.66 23.74 1.25
C HIS A 430 9.46 22.66 2.00
N ALA A 431 10.58 22.22 1.43
CA ALA A 431 11.49 21.25 2.05
C ALA A 431 11.98 21.60 3.47
N ARG A 432 12.02 22.89 3.83
CA ARG A 432 12.36 23.35 5.20
C ARG A 432 11.33 23.00 6.26
N ASP A 433 10.10 22.70 5.84
CA ASP A 433 8.96 22.42 6.70
C ASP A 433 8.82 20.92 7.00
N ILE A 434 9.64 20.07 6.36
CA ILE A 434 9.66 18.61 6.56
C ILE A 434 10.35 18.22 7.87
N GLN A 435 9.67 17.38 8.65
CA GLN A 435 10.16 16.73 9.86
C GLN A 435 10.64 15.31 9.53
N GLN A 436 11.74 15.21 8.77
CA GLN A 436 12.27 13.93 8.30
C GLN A 436 12.64 12.99 9.47
N ALA A 437 12.18 11.74 9.41
CA ALA A 437 12.43 10.73 10.43
C ALA A 437 13.15 9.45 9.93
N CYS A 438 13.25 9.21 8.62
CA CYS A 438 14.05 8.09 8.11
C CYS A 438 15.55 8.45 8.08
N PRO A 439 16.43 7.77 8.85
CA PRO A 439 17.85 8.08 8.88
C PRO A 439 18.66 7.46 7.72
N TYR A 440 18.07 6.53 6.96
CA TYR A 440 18.79 5.73 5.96
C TYR A 440 18.69 6.26 4.52
N TYR A 441 17.68 7.09 4.23
CA TYR A 441 17.39 7.60 2.89
C TYR A 441 17.25 9.12 2.93
N GLU A 442 17.92 9.81 2.01
CA GLU A 442 17.73 11.25 1.80
C GLU A 442 16.27 11.54 1.40
N PHE A 443 15.71 12.67 1.80
CA PHE A 443 14.35 13.06 1.38
C PHE A 443 14.35 13.40 -0.13
N PRO A 444 13.33 13.02 -0.91
CA PRO A 444 13.26 13.34 -2.34
C PRO A 444 13.21 14.85 -2.60
N THR A 445 13.74 15.29 -3.74
CA THR A 445 13.60 16.69 -4.17
C THR A 445 12.28 16.88 -4.88
N LEU A 446 11.37 17.66 -4.29
CA LEU A 446 10.02 17.92 -4.81
C LEU A 446 9.84 19.40 -5.19
N THR A 447 8.89 19.68 -6.08
CA THR A 447 8.44 21.04 -6.39
C THR A 447 7.46 21.56 -5.34
N THR A 448 7.33 22.89 -5.21
CA THR A 448 6.21 23.52 -4.49
C THR A 448 5.17 24.02 -5.48
N ASP A 449 3.89 23.78 -5.18
CA ASP A 449 2.76 24.29 -5.97
C ASP A 449 2.66 25.82 -5.92
N ARG A 450 2.17 26.40 -7.01
CA ARG A 450 2.13 27.86 -7.17
C ARG A 450 1.00 28.49 -6.34
N GLY A 451 1.37 29.19 -5.28
CA GLY A 451 0.44 30.04 -4.52
C GLY A 451 1.14 30.87 -3.44
N THR A 452 0.53 31.99 -3.07
CA THR A 452 0.98 32.85 -1.94
C THR A 452 0.11 32.68 -0.69
N VAL A 453 -0.95 31.89 -0.80
CA VAL A 453 -1.86 31.50 0.29
C VAL A 453 -1.86 29.98 0.39
N GLU A 454 -2.28 29.45 1.53
CA GLU A 454 -2.40 28.01 1.76
C GLU A 454 -3.40 27.38 0.78
N THR A 455 -3.14 26.14 0.35
CA THR A 455 -4.05 25.39 -0.53
C THR A 455 -5.39 25.20 0.17
N GLN A 456 -6.48 25.66 -0.46
CA GLN A 456 -7.83 25.26 -0.05
C GLN A 456 -8.12 23.88 -0.62
N ILE A 457 -8.53 22.94 0.23
CA ILE A 457 -8.82 21.57 -0.17
C ILE A 457 -10.32 21.49 -0.55
N PRO A 458 -10.68 21.07 -1.77
CA PRO A 458 -12.06 21.13 -2.22
C PRO A 458 -12.94 20.10 -1.49
N HIS A 459 -14.15 20.52 -1.12
CA HIS A 459 -15.14 19.61 -0.53
C HIS A 459 -15.68 18.57 -1.55
N CYS A 460 -15.60 18.88 -2.84
CA CYS A 460 -16.18 18.08 -3.92
C CYS A 460 -15.17 17.75 -5.03
N PRO A 461 -15.30 16.58 -5.71
CA PRO A 461 -14.39 16.18 -6.79
C PRO A 461 -14.35 17.11 -8.00
N ASP A 462 -15.37 17.95 -8.20
CA ASP A 462 -15.44 18.97 -9.25
C ASP A 462 -14.81 20.32 -8.85
N GLY A 463 -14.27 20.42 -7.64
CA GLY A 463 -13.79 21.67 -7.03
C GLY A 463 -14.87 22.52 -6.37
N GLY A 464 -16.12 22.05 -6.36
CA GLY A 464 -17.26 22.71 -5.73
C GLY A 464 -17.28 22.59 -4.20
N GLN A 465 -18.33 23.18 -3.61
CA GLN A 465 -18.56 23.18 -2.15
C GLN A 465 -19.85 22.45 -1.73
N LEU A 466 -20.63 21.93 -2.70
CA LEU A 466 -21.93 21.29 -2.46
C LEU A 466 -22.09 20.04 -3.34
N CYS A 467 -21.87 18.88 -2.72
CA CYS A 467 -22.00 17.55 -3.32
C CYS A 467 -22.56 16.61 -2.22
N PRO A 468 -23.87 16.67 -1.93
CA PRO A 468 -24.45 15.89 -0.85
C PRO A 468 -24.31 14.39 -1.16
N PRO A 469 -23.79 13.56 -0.23
CA PRO A 469 -23.66 12.12 -0.43
C PRO A 469 -25.02 11.42 -0.48
N ILE A 470 -25.04 10.22 -1.04
CA ILE A 470 -26.22 9.36 -1.00
C ILE A 470 -26.35 8.84 0.44
N ARG A 471 -27.43 9.20 1.14
CA ARG A 471 -27.71 8.68 2.49
C ARG A 471 -29.03 7.93 2.49
N LEU A 472 -28.94 6.59 2.40
CA LEU A 472 -30.10 5.72 2.57
C LEU A 472 -30.37 5.48 4.06
N PRO A 473 -31.63 5.56 4.54
CA PRO A 473 -31.96 5.16 5.89
C PRO A 473 -31.86 3.63 6.01
N GLY A 474 -31.35 3.14 7.14
CA GLY A 474 -31.24 1.70 7.40
C GLY A 474 -31.17 1.36 8.88
N PRO A 475 -30.83 0.10 9.21
CA PRO A 475 -30.85 -0.43 10.57
C PRO A 475 -29.58 -0.19 11.40
N ALA A 476 -28.48 0.28 10.80
CA ALA A 476 -27.28 0.73 11.53
C ALA A 476 -27.47 2.16 12.05
#